data_AF-A0A8F4FUL3-F1
#
_entry.id   AF-A0A8F4FUL3-F1
#
_cell.length_a   1.000
_cell.length_b   1.000
_cell.length_c   1.000
_cell.angle_alpha   90.00
_cell.angle_beta   90.00
_cell.angle_gamma   90.00
#
_symmetry.space_group_name_H-M   'P 1'
#
loop_
_entity.id
_entity.type
_entity.pdbx_description
1 polymer ?
#
loop_
_entity_poly.entity_id
_entity_poly.type
_entity_poly.pdbx_seq_one_letter_code
_entity_poly.pdbx_strand_id
1 'polypeptide(L)'
;MELISEEELRVLSYVDTINRGGHSPIATLVAEFERGRIEARYGFPDGSPLVTMAKMLQVAMAGIHGPRTLTEAAESTIDYLIRIGALEDPGALRVTSLGRALLVGLEAVDEGSVVEVVASNDPHALVKVMGHIGSAGLGAMLADPYVGLEQALRLLTSTGVDRVLVGGGDARAKANAEMRAALDVAPIGRVFEVRVAGRELHDRCLVPRSGPVTMIGGSLNTFGKRSVVLTTVEDREGAVRRTYEDLWSKAETLVKCTPPDEVELDDAATA
;
A
#
# COMPACT_ATOMS: atom_id res chain seq x y z
N MET A 1 -7.27 7.09 -31.01
CA MET A 1 -8.10 7.83 -30.04
C MET A 1 -7.87 7.15 -28.71
N GLU A 2 -6.94 7.68 -27.91
CA GLU A 2 -6.81 7.25 -26.52
C GLU A 2 -8.05 7.73 -25.77
N LEU A 3 -8.84 6.79 -25.26
CA LEU A 3 -10.03 7.07 -24.44
C LEU A 3 -9.65 7.43 -23.00
N ILE A 4 -8.41 7.13 -22.61
CA ILE A 4 -7.88 7.34 -21.26
C ILE A 4 -6.37 7.64 -21.37
N SER A 5 -5.87 8.63 -20.62
CA SER A 5 -4.44 8.96 -20.57
C SER A 5 -3.65 8.04 -19.63
N GLU A 6 -2.32 8.01 -19.75
CA GLU A 6 -1.45 7.26 -18.81
C GLU A 6 -1.61 7.72 -17.36
N GLU A 7 -1.87 9.01 -17.14
CA GLU A 7 -2.10 9.58 -15.80
C GLU A 7 -3.42 9.07 -15.20
N GLU A 8 -4.48 9.05 -15.99
CA GLU A 8 -5.78 8.48 -15.60
C GLU A 8 -5.67 6.98 -15.32
N LEU A 9 -4.90 6.24 -16.10
CA LEU A 9 -4.62 4.83 -15.85
C LEU A 9 -3.86 4.62 -14.56
N ARG A 10 -2.85 5.44 -14.28
CA ARG A 10 -2.10 5.38 -13.02
C ARG A 10 -3.02 5.54 -11.81
N VAL A 11 -3.91 6.52 -11.87
CA VAL A 11 -4.90 6.78 -10.80
C VAL A 11 -5.88 5.62 -10.68
N LEU A 12 -6.41 5.13 -11.81
CA LEU A 12 -7.36 4.01 -11.83
C LEU A 12 -6.74 2.72 -11.26
N SER A 13 -5.50 2.38 -11.66
CA SER A 13 -4.75 1.23 -11.13
C SER A 13 -4.43 1.36 -9.65
N TYR A 14 -4.13 2.58 -9.17
CA TYR A 14 -3.91 2.84 -7.74
C TYR A 14 -5.18 2.60 -6.92
N VAL A 15 -6.33 3.14 -7.36
CA VAL A 15 -7.62 2.91 -6.69
C VAL A 15 -8.00 1.42 -6.74
N ASP A 16 -7.81 0.76 -7.88
CA ASP A 16 -8.11 -0.68 -8.03
C ASP A 16 -7.26 -1.54 -7.10
N THR A 17 -5.97 -1.22 -6.97
CA THR A 17 -5.05 -1.90 -6.03
C THR A 17 -5.56 -1.81 -4.60
N ILE A 18 -5.97 -0.62 -4.16
CA ILE A 18 -6.50 -0.40 -2.82
C ILE A 18 -7.83 -1.15 -2.64
N ASN A 19 -8.70 -1.12 -3.66
CA ASN A 19 -9.98 -1.86 -3.68
C ASN A 19 -9.79 -3.38 -3.59
N ARG A 20 -8.86 -3.96 -4.35
CA ARG A 20 -8.51 -5.39 -4.27
C ARG A 20 -7.93 -5.76 -2.90
N GLY A 21 -7.22 -4.82 -2.26
CA GLY A 21 -6.78 -4.93 -0.87
C GLY A 21 -7.91 -4.87 0.17
N GLY A 22 -9.17 -4.67 -0.24
CA GLY A 22 -10.33 -4.58 0.65
C GLY A 22 -10.61 -3.17 1.18
N HIS A 23 -9.96 -2.14 0.63
CA HIS A 23 -10.04 -0.75 1.09
C HIS A 23 -10.60 0.18 0.00
N SER A 24 -11.07 1.37 0.37
CA SER A 24 -11.51 2.39 -0.59
C SER A 24 -10.90 3.75 -0.21
N PRO A 25 -10.04 4.35 -1.05
CA PRO A 25 -9.40 5.62 -0.71
C PRO A 25 -10.36 6.79 -0.91
N ILE A 26 -10.23 7.83 -0.10
CA ILE A 26 -10.96 9.10 -0.32
C ILE A 26 -10.31 9.90 -1.46
N ALA A 27 -11.09 10.73 -2.17
CA ALA A 27 -10.60 11.53 -3.29
C ALA A 27 -9.38 12.40 -2.95
N THR A 28 -9.34 12.98 -1.74
CA THR A 28 -8.20 13.80 -1.28
C THR A 28 -6.89 13.02 -1.25
N LEU A 29 -6.92 11.75 -0.81
CA LEU A 29 -5.73 10.90 -0.75
C LEU A 29 -5.22 10.57 -2.16
N VAL A 30 -6.15 10.27 -3.07
CA VAL A 30 -5.83 9.96 -4.47
C VAL A 30 -5.28 11.19 -5.20
N ALA A 31 -5.80 12.40 -4.92
CA ALA A 31 -5.26 13.63 -5.46
C ALA A 31 -3.83 13.93 -4.96
N GLU A 32 -3.46 13.47 -3.75
CA GLU A 32 -2.08 13.56 -3.28
C GLU A 32 -1.16 12.56 -3.98
N PHE A 33 -1.66 11.37 -4.31
CA PHE A 33 -0.97 10.39 -5.13
C PHE A 33 -0.69 10.95 -6.53
N GLU A 34 -1.72 11.46 -7.20
CA GLU A 34 -1.66 12.05 -8.54
C GLU A 34 -0.59 13.14 -8.65
N ARG A 35 -0.55 14.05 -7.66
CA ARG A 35 0.41 15.16 -7.59
C ARG A 35 1.85 14.74 -7.25
N GLY A 36 2.14 13.43 -7.18
CA GLY A 36 3.44 12.89 -6.76
C GLY A 36 3.79 13.20 -5.31
N ARG A 37 2.83 13.68 -4.51
CA ARG A 37 3.09 14.12 -3.14
C ARG A 37 3.15 12.98 -2.16
N ILE A 38 2.59 11.80 -2.47
CA ILE A 38 2.83 10.62 -1.64
C ILE A 38 4.30 10.18 -1.71
N GLU A 39 4.98 10.36 -2.84
CA GLU A 39 6.43 10.10 -2.97
C GLU A 39 7.27 11.17 -2.22
N ALA A 40 6.85 12.44 -2.23
CA ALA A 40 7.55 13.53 -1.55
C ALA A 40 7.20 13.69 -0.05
N ARG A 41 6.05 13.20 0.42
CA ARG A 41 5.58 13.34 1.82
C ARG A 41 6.17 12.29 2.77
N TYR A 42 6.71 11.19 2.21
CA TYR A 42 7.44 10.16 2.96
C TYR A 42 8.95 10.10 2.64
N GLY A 43 9.43 10.89 1.68
CA GLY A 43 10.85 11.26 1.57
C GLY A 43 11.15 12.49 2.42
N PHE A 44 11.79 12.34 3.58
CA PHE A 44 12.21 13.48 4.38
C PHE A 44 13.51 14.09 3.84
N PRO A 45 13.58 15.42 3.68
CA PRO A 45 14.74 16.20 4.10
C PRO A 45 14.60 16.56 5.59
N ASP A 46 15.57 16.09 6.37
CA ASP A 46 16.05 16.54 7.69
C ASP A 46 15.05 16.93 8.80
N GLY A 47 14.98 16.06 9.82
CA GLY A 47 14.09 16.15 10.96
C GLY A 47 14.48 17.21 12.00
N SER A 48 14.01 18.45 11.81
CA SER A 48 13.97 19.44 12.90
C SER A 48 12.55 19.67 13.44
N PRO A 49 12.36 19.74 14.78
CA PRO A 49 11.06 19.98 15.41
C PRO A 49 10.41 21.33 15.04
N LEU A 50 11.21 22.29 14.58
CA LEU A 50 10.75 23.60 14.10
C LEU A 50 9.91 23.50 12.81
N VAL A 51 10.17 22.49 11.97
CA VAL A 51 9.43 22.28 10.71
C VAL A 51 8.06 21.64 10.97
N THR A 52 7.93 20.79 11.99
CA THR A 52 6.64 20.24 12.42
C THR A 52 5.72 21.34 12.96
N MET A 53 6.27 22.28 13.73
CA MET A 53 5.57 23.48 14.20
C MET A 53 5.15 24.39 13.03
N ALA A 54 6.03 24.58 12.04
CA ALA A 54 5.72 25.36 10.84
C ALA A 54 4.61 24.71 9.97
N LYS A 55 4.58 23.37 9.89
CA LYS A 55 3.55 22.62 9.17
C LYS A 55 2.16 22.71 9.83
N MET A 56 2.10 22.70 11.16
CA MET A 56 0.84 22.95 11.89
C MET A 56 0.35 24.39 11.71
N LEU A 57 1.26 25.36 11.71
CA LEU A 57 0.92 26.77 11.47
C LEU A 57 0.45 27.03 10.03
N GLN A 58 1.00 26.32 9.04
CA GLN A 58 0.65 26.48 7.63
C GLN A 58 -0.75 25.93 7.29
N VAL A 59 -1.17 24.83 7.94
CA VAL A 59 -2.55 24.31 7.85
C VAL A 59 -3.55 25.28 8.50
N ALA A 60 -3.17 25.91 9.62
CA ALA A 60 -4.00 26.93 10.27
C ALA A 60 -4.10 28.23 9.44
N MET A 61 -3.05 28.60 8.69
CA MET A 61 -2.99 29.82 7.87
C MET A 61 -3.65 29.68 6.48
N ALA A 62 -3.87 28.45 6.00
CA ALA A 62 -4.55 28.19 4.73
C ALA A 62 -6.05 28.58 4.76
N GLY A 63 -6.62 28.84 5.94
CA GLY A 63 -7.98 29.36 6.11
C GLY A 63 -8.14 30.88 5.93
N ILE A 64 -7.08 31.64 5.59
CA ILE A 64 -7.10 33.13 5.69
C ILE A 64 -6.92 33.88 4.35
N HIS A 65 -6.74 33.24 3.19
CA HIS A 65 -6.53 33.98 1.92
C HIS A 65 -7.75 33.92 0.98
N GLY A 66 -8.31 35.11 0.73
CA GLY A 66 -9.51 35.39 -0.09
C GLY A 66 -9.38 35.09 -1.60
N PRO A 67 -10.42 35.45 -2.39
CA PRO A 67 -10.76 34.78 -3.63
C PRO A 67 -9.78 35.14 -4.75
N ARG A 68 -9.17 34.11 -5.35
CA ARG A 68 -8.52 34.20 -6.65
C ARG A 68 -9.54 33.85 -7.73
N THR A 69 -9.64 34.73 -8.72
CA THR A 69 -10.48 34.61 -9.91
C THR A 69 -10.21 33.30 -10.65
N LEU A 70 -11.28 32.51 -10.84
CA LEU A 70 -11.29 31.23 -11.52
C LEU A 70 -11.34 31.44 -13.04
N THR A 71 -10.24 31.16 -13.74
CA THR A 71 -10.35 30.50 -15.05
C THR A 71 -10.92 29.11 -14.78
N GLU A 72 -11.93 28.66 -15.55
CA GLU A 72 -12.58 27.35 -15.39
C GLU A 72 -11.54 26.28 -15.06
N ALA A 73 -11.61 25.72 -13.85
CA ALA A 73 -10.66 24.73 -13.41
C ALA A 73 -10.76 23.54 -14.36
N ALA A 74 -9.65 23.13 -14.96
CA ALA A 74 -9.59 21.89 -15.72
C ALA A 74 -10.17 20.75 -14.85
N GLU A 75 -11.03 19.94 -15.46
CA GLU A 75 -11.59 18.74 -14.81
C GLU A 75 -10.46 17.91 -14.20
N SER A 76 -10.59 17.50 -12.94
CA SER A 76 -9.57 16.66 -12.31
C SER A 76 -9.62 15.24 -12.87
N THR A 77 -8.50 14.50 -12.81
CA THR A 77 -8.47 13.10 -13.25
C THR A 77 -9.52 12.24 -12.52
N ILE A 78 -9.76 12.49 -11.23
CA ILE A 78 -10.78 11.79 -10.44
C ILE A 78 -12.18 12.11 -10.98
N ASP A 79 -12.48 13.40 -11.21
CA ASP A 79 -13.78 13.83 -11.73
C ASP A 79 -14.04 13.25 -13.13
N TYR A 80 -13.00 13.23 -13.98
CA TYR A 80 -13.04 12.59 -15.29
C TYR A 80 -13.39 11.10 -15.18
N LEU A 81 -12.67 10.36 -14.34
CA LEU A 81 -12.86 8.91 -14.15
C LEU A 81 -14.25 8.58 -13.56
N ILE A 82 -14.79 9.45 -12.69
CA ILE A 82 -16.17 9.34 -12.20
C ILE A 82 -17.16 9.62 -13.33
N ARG A 83 -16.94 10.68 -14.13
CA ARG A 83 -17.82 11.08 -15.22
C ARG A 83 -17.95 10.01 -16.30
N ILE A 84 -16.86 9.33 -16.66
CA ILE A 84 -16.89 8.22 -17.62
C ILE A 84 -17.41 6.91 -17.01
N GLY A 85 -17.68 6.88 -15.70
CA GLY A 85 -18.18 5.72 -14.97
C GLY A 85 -17.12 4.66 -14.67
N ALA A 86 -15.82 5.00 -14.75
CA ALA A 86 -14.72 4.12 -14.36
C ALA A 86 -14.54 4.05 -12.84
N LEU A 87 -14.85 5.14 -12.14
CA LEU A 87 -14.91 5.25 -10.68
C LEU A 87 -16.33 5.62 -10.21
N GLU A 88 -16.63 5.29 -8.97
CA GLU A 88 -17.76 5.83 -8.20
C GLU A 88 -17.28 6.36 -6.85
N ASP A 89 -17.96 7.39 -6.31
CA ASP A 89 -17.64 7.99 -5.00
C ASP A 89 -18.88 8.10 -4.09
N PRO A 90 -19.31 7.01 -3.44
CA PRO A 90 -20.31 7.05 -2.38
C PRO A 90 -19.76 7.59 -1.04
N GLY A 91 -18.63 8.31 -1.04
CA GLY A 91 -17.88 8.75 0.14
C GLY A 91 -16.47 8.13 0.23
N ALA A 92 -16.18 7.12 -0.58
CA ALA A 92 -14.86 6.56 -0.82
C ALA A 92 -14.79 5.99 -2.24
N LEU A 93 -13.67 6.17 -2.93
CA LEU A 93 -13.51 5.81 -4.32
C LEU A 93 -13.53 4.29 -4.53
N ARG A 94 -14.36 3.85 -5.47
CA ARG A 94 -14.45 2.46 -5.90
C ARG A 94 -14.33 2.35 -7.42
N VAL A 95 -13.58 1.37 -7.87
CA VAL A 95 -13.50 0.99 -9.28
C VAL A 95 -14.77 0.24 -9.66
N THR A 96 -15.43 0.71 -10.71
CA THR A 96 -16.63 0.07 -11.24
C THR A 96 -16.28 -1.13 -12.11
N SER A 97 -17.29 -1.86 -12.60
CA SER A 97 -17.05 -2.92 -13.60
C SER A 97 -16.47 -2.37 -14.91
N LEU A 98 -16.80 -1.14 -15.29
CA LEU A 98 -16.21 -0.47 -16.45
C LEU A 98 -14.74 -0.12 -16.19
N GLY A 99 -14.43 0.45 -15.02
CA GLY A 99 -13.04 0.77 -14.65
C GLY A 99 -12.14 -0.47 -14.66
N ARG A 100 -12.63 -1.60 -14.12
CA ARG A 100 -11.92 -2.89 -14.21
C ARG A 100 -11.75 -3.37 -15.64
N ALA A 101 -12.76 -3.23 -16.49
CA ALA A 101 -12.66 -3.60 -17.90
C ALA A 101 -11.65 -2.72 -18.66
N LEU A 102 -11.53 -1.43 -18.32
CA LEU A 102 -10.50 -0.55 -18.87
C LEU A 102 -9.10 -1.02 -18.48
N LEU A 103 -8.91 -1.44 -17.22
CA LEU A 103 -7.63 -2.00 -16.76
C LEU A 103 -7.28 -3.31 -17.50
N VAL A 104 -8.22 -4.26 -17.58
CA VAL A 104 -8.02 -5.54 -18.28
C VAL A 104 -7.76 -5.36 -19.77
N GLY A 105 -8.44 -4.41 -20.42
CA GLY A 105 -8.25 -4.12 -21.84
C GLY A 105 -6.86 -3.58 -22.20
N LEU A 106 -6.13 -3.03 -21.22
CA LEU A 106 -4.76 -2.54 -21.35
C LEU A 106 -3.72 -3.54 -20.80
N GLU A 107 -4.10 -4.37 -19.83
CA GLU A 107 -3.31 -5.47 -19.27
C GLU A 107 -3.32 -6.73 -20.15
N ALA A 108 -3.70 -6.65 -21.43
CA ALA A 108 -3.67 -7.76 -22.40
C ALA A 108 -2.24 -8.20 -22.79
N VAL A 109 -1.35 -8.28 -21.81
CA VAL A 109 -0.03 -8.89 -21.85
C VAL A 109 -0.02 -10.05 -20.85
N ASP A 110 -0.35 -11.22 -21.38
CA ASP A 110 0.02 -12.58 -20.94
C ASP A 110 -0.39 -13.02 -19.52
N GLU A 111 -1.68 -13.36 -19.35
CA GLU A 111 -2.15 -14.28 -18.31
C GLU A 111 -1.44 -15.64 -18.45
N GLY A 112 -0.28 -15.80 -17.81
CA GLY A 112 0.47 -17.05 -17.83
C GLY A 112 1.95 -16.95 -17.47
N SER A 113 2.50 -15.74 -17.39
CA SER A 113 3.92 -15.61 -17.04
C SER A 113 4.17 -15.91 -15.56
N VAL A 114 4.78 -17.07 -15.32
CA VAL A 114 5.40 -17.50 -14.05
C VAL A 114 6.41 -16.45 -13.55
N VAL A 115 6.92 -15.60 -14.43
CA VAL A 115 7.94 -14.58 -14.18
C VAL A 115 7.49 -13.24 -14.77
N GLU A 116 7.19 -12.27 -13.92
CA GLU A 116 6.91 -10.89 -14.31
C GLU A 116 8.15 -10.03 -14.05
N VAL A 117 8.52 -9.17 -15.00
CA VAL A 117 9.63 -8.22 -14.84
C VAL A 117 9.08 -6.81 -14.79
N VAL A 118 9.20 -6.17 -13.63
CA VAL A 118 8.85 -4.78 -13.41
C VAL A 118 10.10 -3.93 -13.63
N ALA A 119 10.15 -3.16 -14.71
CA ALA A 119 11.32 -2.37 -15.08
C ALA A 119 11.53 -1.14 -14.17
N SER A 120 12.78 -0.75 -13.94
CA SER A 120 13.10 0.41 -13.08
C SER A 120 12.60 1.76 -13.61
N ASN A 121 12.41 1.87 -14.93
CA ASN A 121 11.95 3.08 -15.61
C ASN A 121 10.44 3.09 -15.85
N ASP A 122 9.72 2.06 -15.39
CA ASP A 122 8.28 2.00 -15.50
C ASP A 122 7.65 2.94 -14.44
N PRO A 123 6.95 4.01 -14.84
CA PRO A 123 6.32 4.94 -13.89
C PRO A 123 5.19 4.28 -13.08
N HIS A 124 4.73 3.08 -13.48
CA HIS A 124 3.73 2.28 -12.78
C HIS A 124 4.35 1.12 -12.00
N ALA A 125 5.68 0.99 -11.93
CA ALA A 125 6.35 -0.12 -11.27
C ALA A 125 5.83 -0.38 -9.85
N LEU A 126 5.72 0.69 -9.05
CA LEU A 126 5.22 0.58 -7.69
C LEU A 126 3.74 0.16 -7.66
N VAL A 127 2.91 0.70 -8.55
CA VAL A 127 1.48 0.36 -8.61
C VAL A 127 1.29 -1.09 -9.01
N LYS A 128 2.02 -1.59 -10.02
CA LYS A 128 1.97 -2.99 -10.45
C LYS A 128 2.36 -3.93 -9.32
N VAL A 129 3.47 -3.67 -8.63
CA VAL A 129 3.88 -4.54 -7.52
C VAL A 129 2.91 -4.45 -6.34
N MET A 130 2.40 -3.27 -6.00
CA MET A 130 1.42 -3.14 -4.93
C MET A 130 0.07 -3.79 -5.31
N GLY A 131 -0.33 -3.73 -6.58
CA GLY A 131 -1.48 -4.44 -7.13
C GLY A 131 -1.30 -5.95 -7.03
N HIS A 132 -0.11 -6.45 -7.36
CA HIS A 132 0.26 -7.86 -7.19
C HIS A 132 0.26 -8.28 -5.72
N ILE A 133 0.76 -7.44 -4.82
CA ILE A 133 0.71 -7.72 -3.38
C ILE A 133 -0.73 -7.68 -2.86
N GLY A 134 -1.53 -6.74 -3.34
CA GLY A 134 -2.95 -6.61 -3.00
C GLY A 134 -3.79 -7.78 -3.47
N SER A 135 -3.43 -8.43 -4.58
CA SER A 135 -4.16 -9.58 -5.12
C SER A 135 -3.98 -10.88 -4.33
N ALA A 136 -3.00 -10.95 -3.42
CA ALA A 136 -2.80 -12.12 -2.55
C ALA A 136 -3.93 -12.32 -1.51
N GLY A 137 -4.82 -11.33 -1.35
CA GLY A 137 -5.99 -11.40 -0.49
C GLY A 137 -5.68 -11.22 1.00
N LEU A 138 -6.73 -11.28 1.81
CA LEU A 138 -6.66 -11.11 3.25
C LEU A 138 -5.91 -12.27 3.91
N GLY A 139 -5.11 -11.98 4.94
CA GLY A 139 -4.34 -13.01 5.66
C GLY A 139 -2.99 -13.35 5.03
N ALA A 140 -2.64 -12.69 3.92
CA ALA A 140 -1.36 -12.89 3.26
C ALA A 140 -0.21 -12.34 4.13
N MET A 141 0.89 -13.09 4.15
CA MET A 141 2.11 -12.69 4.82
C MET A 141 3.13 -12.21 3.80
N LEU A 142 3.72 -11.05 4.06
CA LEU A 142 4.89 -10.59 3.32
C LEU A 142 6.15 -10.80 4.15
N ALA A 143 7.12 -11.52 3.62
CA ALA A 143 8.45 -11.65 4.18
C ALA A 143 9.44 -10.84 3.34
N ASP A 144 10.06 -9.82 3.93
CA ASP A 144 11.22 -9.13 3.34
C ASP A 144 12.09 -8.57 4.47
N PRO A 145 13.37 -9.00 4.57
CA PRO A 145 14.23 -8.60 5.67
C PRO A 145 14.48 -7.09 5.77
N TYR A 146 14.19 -6.33 4.71
CA TYR A 146 14.53 -4.92 4.61
C TYR A 146 13.34 -3.97 4.67
N VAL A 147 12.08 -4.44 4.79
CA VAL A 147 10.89 -3.55 4.84
C VAL A 147 11.11 -2.43 5.85
N GLY A 148 11.02 -1.18 5.38
CA GLY A 148 11.09 0.02 6.21
C GLY A 148 9.70 0.54 6.59
N LEU A 149 9.66 1.60 7.41
CA LEU A 149 8.41 2.22 7.86
C LEU A 149 7.53 2.66 6.68
N GLU A 150 8.12 3.30 5.67
CA GLU A 150 7.36 3.76 4.50
C GLU A 150 6.63 2.60 3.80
N GLN A 151 7.34 1.50 3.58
CA GLN A 151 6.81 0.31 2.93
C GLN A 151 5.73 -0.35 3.79
N ALA A 152 5.94 -0.43 5.11
CA ALA A 152 4.93 -0.94 6.05
C ALA A 152 3.64 -0.10 6.01
N LEU A 153 3.74 1.23 6.00
CA LEU A 153 2.58 2.12 5.87
C LEU A 153 1.86 1.94 4.53
N ARG A 154 2.60 1.75 3.43
CA ARG A 154 2.01 1.47 2.11
C ARG A 154 1.27 0.13 2.10
N LEU A 155 1.85 -0.93 2.65
CA LEU A 155 1.20 -2.24 2.79
C LEU A 155 -0.09 -2.12 3.63
N LEU A 156 0.01 -1.46 4.78
CA LEU A 156 -1.11 -1.23 5.68
C LEU A 156 -2.28 -0.51 5.00
N THR A 157 -2.00 0.51 4.19
CA THR A 157 -3.01 1.39 3.57
C THR A 157 -3.50 0.92 2.21
N SER A 158 -2.72 0.11 1.50
CA SER A 158 -2.96 -0.18 0.08
C SER A 158 -3.12 -1.67 -0.25
N THR A 159 -2.98 -2.58 0.72
CA THR A 159 -3.09 -4.04 0.47
C THR A 159 -3.82 -4.75 1.59
N GLY A 160 -4.20 -6.00 1.35
CA GLY A 160 -4.80 -6.90 2.34
C GLY A 160 -3.80 -7.65 3.23
N VAL A 161 -2.49 -7.43 3.07
CA VAL A 161 -1.43 -8.09 3.84
C VAL A 161 -1.55 -7.71 5.31
N ASP A 162 -1.80 -8.67 6.20
CA ASP A 162 -1.95 -8.43 7.63
C ASP A 162 -0.73 -8.87 8.45
N ARG A 163 0.20 -9.60 7.83
CA ARG A 163 1.40 -10.13 8.48
C ARG A 163 2.65 -9.72 7.72
N VAL A 164 3.59 -9.07 8.39
CA VAL A 164 4.87 -8.66 7.80
C VAL A 164 6.03 -9.19 8.62
N LEU A 165 6.91 -9.95 7.98
CA LEU A 165 8.13 -10.49 8.59
C LEU A 165 9.34 -9.70 8.10
N VAL A 166 10.09 -9.09 9.03
CA VAL A 166 11.26 -8.25 8.75
C VAL A 166 12.52 -8.79 9.43
N GLY A 167 13.69 -8.33 8.97
CA GLY A 167 14.97 -8.76 9.51
C GLY A 167 15.29 -8.09 10.85
N GLY A 168 15.97 -8.84 11.73
CA GLY A 168 16.47 -8.35 13.00
C GLY A 168 17.96 -7.96 13.00
N GLY A 169 18.50 -7.79 14.21
CA GLY A 169 19.89 -7.46 14.47
C GLY A 169 20.25 -5.97 14.39
N ASP A 170 21.50 -5.65 14.73
CA ASP A 170 21.98 -4.27 14.90
C ASP A 170 21.78 -3.39 13.65
N ALA A 171 21.96 -3.98 12.46
CA ALA A 171 21.77 -3.29 11.19
C ALA A 171 20.31 -2.84 10.95
N ARG A 172 19.35 -3.44 11.65
CA ARG A 172 17.91 -3.17 11.54
C ARG A 172 17.33 -2.50 12.78
N ALA A 173 18.07 -2.41 13.89
CA ALA A 173 17.59 -1.88 15.16
C ALA A 173 16.95 -0.48 15.04
N LYS A 174 17.63 0.45 14.35
CA LYS A 174 17.09 1.81 14.15
C LYS A 174 15.79 1.81 13.34
N ALA A 175 15.77 1.12 12.19
CA ALA A 175 14.60 1.06 11.32
C ALA A 175 13.41 0.37 12.01
N ASN A 176 13.66 -0.69 12.78
CA ASN A 176 12.64 -1.41 13.52
C ASN A 176 12.09 -0.56 14.69
N ALA A 177 12.95 0.21 15.38
CA ALA A 177 12.51 1.14 16.42
C ALA A 177 11.64 2.28 15.85
N GLU A 178 12.04 2.87 14.72
CA GLU A 178 11.24 3.89 14.01
C GLU A 178 9.89 3.32 13.56
N MET A 179 9.90 2.11 13.00
CA MET A 179 8.69 1.43 12.57
C MET A 179 7.73 1.18 13.73
N ARG A 180 8.23 0.65 14.84
CA ARG A 180 7.44 0.41 16.05
C ARG A 180 6.83 1.71 16.56
N ALA A 181 7.64 2.76 16.75
CA ALA A 181 7.17 4.03 17.29
C ALA A 181 6.06 4.68 16.45
N ALA A 182 6.13 4.56 15.12
CA ALA A 182 5.13 5.11 14.22
C ALA A 182 3.85 4.27 14.16
N LEU A 183 3.96 2.94 14.16
CA LEU A 183 2.81 2.03 14.06
C LEU A 183 2.06 1.87 15.40
N ASP A 184 2.73 2.02 16.54
CA ASP A 184 2.10 1.97 17.88
C ASP A 184 1.07 3.10 18.09
N VAL A 185 1.23 4.23 17.40
CA VAL A 185 0.35 5.41 17.54
C VAL A 185 -0.58 5.62 16.34
N ALA A 186 -0.46 4.79 15.31
CA ALA A 186 -1.27 4.93 14.11
C ALA A 186 -2.70 4.43 14.36
N PRO A 187 -3.75 5.22 14.03
CA PRO A 187 -5.14 4.77 14.13
C PRO A 187 -5.41 3.74 13.05
N ILE A 188 -5.20 2.46 13.37
CA ILE A 188 -5.26 1.36 12.42
C ILE A 188 -6.56 0.60 12.62
N GLY A 189 -7.47 0.73 11.64
CA GLY A 189 -8.78 0.07 11.68
C GLY A 189 -8.78 -1.41 11.30
N ARG A 190 -7.63 -2.08 11.29
CA ARG A 190 -7.52 -3.50 10.91
C ARG A 190 -6.41 -4.22 11.66
N VAL A 191 -6.40 -5.55 11.59
CA VAL A 191 -5.26 -6.32 12.08
C VAL A 191 -4.07 -6.11 11.13
N PHE A 192 -2.95 -5.67 11.69
CA PHE A 192 -1.67 -5.57 11.00
C PHE A 192 -0.55 -5.85 12.00
N GLU A 193 0.22 -6.90 11.76
CA GLU A 193 1.25 -7.36 12.67
C GLU A 193 2.60 -7.41 11.96
N VAL A 194 3.61 -6.80 12.58
CA VAL A 194 4.99 -6.86 12.12
C VAL A 194 5.79 -7.66 13.13
N ARG A 195 6.52 -8.67 12.64
CA ARG A 195 7.43 -9.49 13.44
C ARG A 195 8.85 -9.41 12.91
N VAL A 196 9.81 -9.52 13.82
CA VAL A 196 11.24 -9.54 13.56
C VAL A 196 11.73 -10.99 13.61
N ALA A 197 12.15 -11.49 12.46
CA ALA A 197 12.83 -12.77 12.37
C ALA A 197 14.34 -12.61 12.63
N GLY A 198 14.98 -13.72 12.99
CA GLY A 198 16.43 -13.78 13.14
C GLY A 198 17.16 -13.74 11.80
N ARG A 199 18.38 -14.27 11.79
CA ARG A 199 19.25 -14.25 10.61
C ARG A 199 18.75 -15.15 9.49
N GLU A 200 17.88 -16.10 9.80
CA GLU A 200 17.28 -17.06 8.87
C GLU A 200 16.36 -16.43 7.81
N LEU A 201 15.92 -15.17 8.00
CA LEU A 201 15.17 -14.44 6.99
C LEU A 201 16.11 -13.77 5.97
N HIS A 202 16.27 -14.39 4.81
CA HIS A 202 17.05 -13.87 3.69
C HIS A 202 16.22 -13.59 2.44
N ASP A 203 15.23 -14.45 2.21
CA ASP A 203 14.41 -14.42 1.01
C ASP A 203 13.25 -13.45 1.13
N ARG A 204 12.76 -13.02 -0.02
CA ARG A 204 11.65 -12.08 -0.14
C ARG A 204 10.50 -12.77 -0.84
N CYS A 205 9.37 -12.88 -0.17
CA CYS A 205 8.22 -13.49 -0.77
C CYS A 205 6.91 -12.97 -0.18
N LEU A 206 5.87 -13.11 -0.98
CA LEU A 206 4.49 -12.95 -0.60
C LEU A 206 3.87 -14.33 -0.50
N VAL A 207 3.39 -14.67 0.70
CA VAL A 207 2.80 -15.97 1.04
C VAL A 207 1.31 -15.78 1.33
N PRO A 208 0.42 -16.03 0.36
CA PRO A 208 -1.02 -16.04 0.60
C PRO A 208 -1.43 -17.16 1.55
N ARG A 209 -2.63 -17.04 2.14
CA ARG A 209 -3.23 -18.10 2.97
C ARG A 209 -3.36 -19.43 2.23
N SER A 210 -3.67 -19.37 0.93
CA SER A 210 -3.82 -20.52 0.04
C SER A 210 -3.42 -20.14 -1.38
N GLY A 211 -2.96 -21.13 -2.16
CA GLY A 211 -2.56 -20.92 -3.54
C GLY A 211 -1.05 -20.69 -3.73
N PRO A 212 -0.64 -20.12 -4.86
CA PRO A 212 0.76 -19.96 -5.20
C PRO A 212 1.44 -18.89 -4.33
N VAL A 213 2.76 -18.99 -4.20
CA VAL A 213 3.62 -18.04 -3.48
C VAL A 213 4.36 -17.18 -4.51
N THR A 214 4.54 -15.90 -4.25
CA THR A 214 5.35 -15.04 -5.13
C THR A 214 6.70 -14.75 -4.51
N MET A 215 7.77 -15.14 -5.19
CA MET A 215 9.15 -14.76 -4.88
C MET A 215 9.46 -13.38 -5.47
N ILE A 216 10.15 -12.53 -4.72
CA ILE A 216 10.45 -11.15 -5.12
C ILE A 216 11.97 -10.98 -5.26
N GLY A 217 12.43 -10.73 -6.48
CA GLY A 217 13.86 -10.58 -6.83
C GLY A 217 14.53 -9.31 -6.31
N GLY A 218 13.84 -8.50 -5.50
CA GLY A 218 14.35 -7.25 -4.92
C GLY A 218 13.56 -6.86 -3.68
N SER A 219 14.10 -5.98 -2.84
CA SER A 219 13.34 -5.47 -1.69
C SER A 219 12.32 -4.43 -2.15
N LEU A 220 11.21 -4.34 -1.41
CA LEU A 220 10.24 -3.24 -1.54
C LEU A 220 10.90 -1.86 -1.55
N ASN A 221 12.00 -1.69 -0.80
CA ASN A 221 12.73 -0.42 -0.74
C ASN A 221 13.41 -0.02 -2.07
N THR A 222 13.50 -0.95 -3.02
CA THR A 222 14.17 -0.78 -4.31
C THR A 222 13.21 -0.61 -5.48
N PHE A 223 11.90 -0.71 -5.25
CA PHE A 223 10.89 -0.56 -6.30
C PHE A 223 10.89 0.86 -6.86
N GLY A 224 10.72 0.97 -8.19
CA GLY A 224 10.88 2.24 -8.92
C GLY A 224 12.32 2.75 -9.05
N LYS A 225 13.30 2.08 -8.43
CA LYS A 225 14.74 2.41 -8.53
C LYS A 225 15.54 1.36 -9.27
N ARG A 226 15.08 0.10 -9.23
CA ARG A 226 15.71 -1.06 -9.89
C ARG A 226 14.63 -1.94 -10.48
N SER A 227 14.98 -2.65 -11.55
CA SER A 227 14.09 -3.66 -12.11
C SER A 227 13.94 -4.79 -11.10
N VAL A 228 12.71 -5.26 -10.94
CA VAL A 228 12.36 -6.33 -10.00
C VAL A 228 11.69 -7.45 -10.78
N VAL A 229 12.02 -8.67 -10.40
CA VAL A 229 11.42 -9.87 -10.96
C VAL A 229 10.46 -10.44 -9.91
N LEU A 230 9.20 -10.64 -10.28
CA LEU A 230 8.22 -11.35 -9.48
C LEU A 230 8.06 -12.74 -10.08
N THR A 231 8.29 -13.78 -9.29
CA THR A 231 8.16 -15.17 -9.75
C THR A 231 7.08 -15.86 -8.95
N THR A 232 6.01 -16.29 -9.62
CA THR A 232 4.91 -17.02 -8.99
C THR A 232 5.21 -18.51 -9.03
N VAL A 233 5.24 -19.14 -7.86
CA VAL A 233 5.61 -20.54 -7.68
C VAL A 233 4.44 -21.30 -7.06
N GLU A 234 4.08 -22.41 -7.67
CA GLU A 234 3.10 -23.36 -7.14
C GLU A 234 3.64 -24.03 -5.86
N ASP A 235 3.06 -23.73 -4.71
CA ASP A 235 3.41 -24.35 -3.42
C ASP A 235 2.47 -25.52 -3.10
N ARG A 236 2.38 -26.49 -4.02
CA ARG A 236 1.41 -27.60 -3.98
C ARG A 236 1.49 -28.41 -2.69
N GLU A 237 2.71 -28.63 -2.21
CA GLU A 237 2.94 -29.35 -0.97
C GLU A 237 2.91 -28.43 0.25
N GLY A 238 2.81 -27.11 0.10
CA GLY A 238 2.81 -26.13 1.19
C GLY A 238 4.17 -25.98 1.89
N ALA A 239 5.26 -26.38 1.25
CA ALA A 239 6.60 -26.41 1.86
C ALA A 239 7.12 -25.00 2.14
N VAL A 240 6.90 -24.06 1.21
CA VAL A 240 7.29 -22.66 1.39
C VAL A 240 6.43 -22.04 2.48
N ARG A 241 5.10 -22.21 2.40
CA ARG A 241 4.18 -21.71 3.41
C ARG A 241 4.53 -22.22 4.81
N ARG A 242 4.75 -23.53 4.98
CA ARG A 242 5.12 -24.10 6.29
C ARG A 242 6.41 -23.51 6.84
N THR A 243 7.42 -23.34 5.98
CA THR A 243 8.70 -22.73 6.39
C THR A 243 8.46 -21.33 6.94
N TYR A 244 7.70 -20.51 6.22
CA TYR A 244 7.45 -19.13 6.65
C TYR A 244 6.48 -19.00 7.83
N GLU A 245 5.51 -19.90 7.97
CA GLU A 245 4.65 -19.96 9.17
C GLU A 245 5.45 -20.41 10.41
N ASP A 246 6.40 -21.33 10.25
CA ASP A 246 7.33 -21.70 11.32
C ASP A 246 8.23 -20.52 11.72
N LEU A 247 8.79 -19.80 10.74
CA LEU A 247 9.52 -18.55 10.97
C LEU A 247 8.66 -17.52 11.70
N TRP A 248 7.43 -17.30 11.24
CA TRP A 248 6.48 -16.38 11.87
C TRP A 248 6.23 -16.73 13.33
N SER A 249 6.07 -18.02 13.64
CA SER A 249 5.82 -18.50 15.00
C SER A 249 6.99 -18.24 15.96
N LYS A 250 8.22 -18.25 15.45
CA LYS A 250 9.47 -18.04 16.21
C LYS A 250 9.88 -16.58 16.29
N ALA A 251 9.37 -15.74 15.39
CA ALA A 251 9.72 -14.34 15.29
C ALA A 251 9.18 -13.51 16.45
N GLU A 252 9.94 -12.49 16.86
CA GLU A 252 9.55 -11.57 17.93
C GLU A 252 8.53 -10.57 17.41
N THR A 253 7.49 -10.27 18.18
CA THR A 253 6.52 -9.23 17.81
C THR A 253 7.13 -7.85 17.93
N LEU A 254 7.25 -7.15 16.80
CA LEU A 254 7.71 -5.76 16.78
C LEU A 254 6.59 -4.80 17.12
N VAL A 255 5.45 -4.98 16.46
CA VAL A 255 4.22 -4.20 16.67
C VAL A 255 3.03 -5.03 16.23
N LYS A 256 1.91 -4.90 16.94
CA LYS A 256 0.63 -5.49 16.58
C LYS A 256 -0.45 -4.42 16.66
N CYS A 257 -1.01 -4.08 15.52
CA CYS A 257 -2.11 -3.16 15.38
C CYS A 257 -3.40 -3.97 15.32
N THR A 258 -4.39 -3.57 16.13
CA THR A 258 -5.73 -4.13 16.11
C THR A 258 -6.72 -2.99 15.87
N PRO A 259 -7.89 -3.26 15.26
CA PRO A 259 -8.97 -2.29 15.26
C PRO A 259 -9.23 -1.83 16.70
N PRO A 260 -9.54 -0.55 16.94
CA PRO A 260 -10.12 -0.15 18.22
C PRO A 260 -11.37 -1.01 18.45
N ASP A 261 -11.50 -1.61 19.62
CA ASP A 261 -12.69 -2.38 20.00
C ASP A 261 -13.92 -1.51 19.67
N GLU A 262 -14.89 -2.07 18.94
CA GLU A 262 -16.21 -1.45 18.85
C GLU A 262 -16.67 -1.27 20.29
N VAL A 263 -16.69 -0.02 20.76
CA VAL A 263 -17.27 0.30 22.05
C VAL A 263 -18.70 -0.19 21.97
N GLU A 264 -19.00 -1.29 22.66
CA GLU A 264 -20.37 -1.70 22.94
C GLU A 264 -21.07 -0.46 23.47
N LEU A 265 -21.95 0.12 22.66
CA LEU A 265 -22.88 1.14 23.12
C LEU A 265 -23.78 0.42 24.10
N ASP A 266 -23.40 0.47 25.37
CA ASP A 266 -24.19 -0.02 26.48
C ASP A 266 -25.58 0.62 26.36
N ASP A 267 -26.59 -0.23 26.14
CA ASP A 267 -28.01 0.09 26.08
C ASP A 267 -28.48 0.56 27.47
N ALA A 268 -27.99 1.73 27.91
CA ALA A 268 -28.39 2.39 29.13
C ALA A 268 -29.29 3.58 28.81
N ALA A 269 -30.43 3.31 28.15
CA ALA A 269 -31.54 4.27 28.08
C ALA A 269 -32.90 3.58 27.89
N THR A 270 -33.23 2.62 28.75
CA THR A 270 -34.64 2.34 29.05
C THR A 270 -34.82 2.03 30.54
N ALA A 271 -35.06 3.08 31.33
CA ALA A 271 -35.71 3.01 32.63
C ALA A 271 -36.50 4.30 32.86
#